data_AF-A0A398B058-F1
#
_entry.id   AF-A0A398B058-F1
#
_cell.length_a   1.000
_cell.length_b   1.000
_cell.length_c   1.000
_cell.angle_alpha   90.00
_cell.angle_beta   90.00
_cell.angle_gamma   90.00
#
_symmetry.space_group_name_H-M   'P 1'
#
loop_
_entity.id
_entity.type
_entity.pdbx_description
1 polymer ?
#
loop_
_entity_poly.entity_id
_entity_poly.type
_entity_poly.pdbx_seq_one_letter_code
_entity_poly.pdbx_strand_id
1 'polypeptide(L)'
;MTMSESHQKQMKALAMERVHSLLYESDREVPLEYWPVIKEFTNLFLDDLNVYENLLEAFRHDMESMELYSLDVDIFYRKGAGLHSISFLGKEFALDRALFADYLASCVEMMRPLLPLGSVVELDPRYFQPDPSIDSAVKVVITARYVAPKGYRSYFPYAGVIYPLGEIKKESIIHFTRPLTQSVIHEGYRDEMETSFELLMKKEMIIDKGLKSIEFSPEDMAQLEQKVKTKVEAGEH
;
A
#
# COMPACT_ATOMS: atom_id res chain seq x y z
N MET A 1 -17.67 11.76 1.53
CA MET A 1 -18.78 11.17 0.74
C MET A 1 -18.43 9.69 0.56
N THR A 2 -19.30 8.78 0.99
CA THR A 2 -19.03 7.32 1.02
C THR A 2 -18.93 6.76 -0.40
N MET A 3 -17.99 5.84 -0.65
CA MET A 3 -17.87 5.12 -1.92
C MET A 3 -19.23 4.49 -2.31
N SER A 4 -19.59 4.49 -3.59
CA SER A 4 -20.82 3.82 -4.02
C SER A 4 -20.70 2.30 -3.82
N GLU A 5 -21.79 1.64 -3.44
CA GLU A 5 -21.82 0.18 -3.22
C GLU A 5 -21.35 -0.59 -4.47
N SER A 6 -21.66 -0.08 -5.66
CA SER A 6 -21.21 -0.65 -6.93
C SER A 6 -19.68 -0.64 -7.06
N HIS A 7 -19.06 0.49 -6.73
CA HIS A 7 -17.61 0.64 -6.80
C HIS A 7 -16.90 -0.24 -5.76
N GLN A 8 -17.41 -0.28 -4.52
CA GLN A 8 -16.85 -1.15 -3.47
C GLN A 8 -16.90 -2.62 -3.88
N LYS A 9 -18.01 -3.08 -4.48
CA LYS A 9 -18.15 -4.44 -5.00
C LYS A 9 -17.14 -4.75 -6.10
N GLN A 10 -16.91 -3.81 -7.03
CA GLN A 10 -15.91 -3.96 -8.09
C GLN A 10 -14.49 -4.00 -7.53
N MET A 11 -14.17 -3.14 -6.56
CA MET A 11 -12.87 -3.13 -5.90
C MET A 11 -12.59 -4.45 -5.19
N LYS A 12 -13.58 -4.95 -4.45
CA LYS A 12 -13.51 -6.25 -3.78
C LYS A 12 -13.28 -7.39 -4.76
N ALA A 13 -13.94 -7.37 -5.91
CA ALA A 13 -13.73 -8.37 -6.96
C ALA A 13 -12.29 -8.36 -7.49
N LEU A 14 -11.72 -7.19 -7.78
CA LEU A 14 -10.33 -7.06 -8.22
C LEU A 14 -9.33 -7.52 -7.14
N ALA A 15 -9.59 -7.19 -5.88
CA ALA A 15 -8.74 -7.62 -4.77
C ALA A 15 -8.76 -9.15 -4.60
N MET A 16 -9.92 -9.78 -4.74
CA MET A 16 -10.04 -11.24 -4.72
C MET A 16 -9.35 -11.89 -5.92
N GLU A 17 -9.43 -11.29 -7.12
CA GLU A 17 -8.68 -11.71 -8.30
C GLU A 17 -7.17 -11.66 -8.04
N ARG A 18 -6.68 -10.56 -7.44
CA ARG A 18 -5.26 -10.42 -7.07
C ARG A 18 -4.79 -11.50 -6.11
N VAL A 19 -5.55 -11.73 -5.04
CA VAL A 19 -5.22 -12.76 -4.03
C VAL A 19 -5.21 -14.13 -4.67
N HIS A 20 -6.18 -14.44 -5.54
CA HIS A 20 -6.21 -15.71 -6.25
C HIS A 20 -4.99 -15.91 -7.15
N SER A 21 -4.65 -14.92 -7.99
CA SER A 21 -3.45 -14.97 -8.84
C SER A 21 -2.18 -15.13 -8.01
N LEU A 22 -2.04 -14.39 -6.91
CA LEU A 22 -0.88 -14.51 -6.02
C LEU A 22 -0.70 -15.93 -5.48
N LEU A 23 -1.78 -16.56 -5.02
CA LEU A 23 -1.74 -17.90 -4.44
C LEU A 23 -1.54 -18.99 -5.52
N TYR A 24 -2.02 -18.76 -6.74
CA TYR A 24 -1.94 -19.73 -7.84
C TYR A 24 -0.61 -19.66 -8.61
N GLU A 25 -0.10 -18.46 -8.85
CA GLU A 25 1.11 -18.21 -9.62
C GLU A 25 2.38 -18.27 -8.75
N SER A 26 2.21 -18.35 -7.43
CA SER A 26 3.32 -18.55 -6.52
C SER A 26 3.96 -19.92 -6.75
N ASP A 27 5.27 -19.92 -7.01
CA ASP A 27 6.10 -21.14 -7.01
C ASP A 27 6.19 -21.81 -5.61
N ARG A 28 5.59 -21.20 -4.58
CA ARG A 28 5.56 -21.68 -3.20
C ARG A 28 4.31 -22.51 -2.94
N GLU A 29 4.49 -23.65 -2.27
CA GLU A 29 3.39 -24.56 -1.95
C GLU A 29 2.47 -23.96 -0.88
N VAL A 30 1.21 -23.75 -1.26
CA VAL A 30 0.10 -23.49 -0.33
C VAL A 30 -0.73 -24.76 -0.21
N PRO A 31 -0.85 -25.36 0.99
CA PRO A 31 -1.71 -26.53 1.21
C PRO A 31 -3.13 -26.28 0.70
N LEU A 32 -3.69 -27.23 -0.07
CA LEU A 32 -5.00 -27.07 -0.73
C LEU A 32 -6.14 -26.81 0.26
N GLU A 33 -6.01 -27.30 1.49
CA GLU A 33 -6.95 -27.06 2.59
C GLU A 33 -6.99 -25.60 3.05
N TYR A 34 -5.92 -24.81 2.84
CA TYR A 34 -5.87 -23.40 3.23
C TYR A 34 -6.55 -22.49 2.22
N TRP A 35 -6.65 -22.89 0.96
CA TRP A 35 -7.29 -22.09 -0.10
C TRP A 35 -8.71 -21.61 0.25
N PRO A 36 -9.66 -22.49 0.62
CA PRO A 36 -11.00 -22.04 1.00
C PRO A 36 -10.98 -21.16 2.24
N VAL A 37 -10.06 -21.39 3.19
CA VAL A 37 -9.95 -20.62 4.43
C VAL A 37 -9.43 -19.20 4.16
N ILE A 38 -8.38 -19.06 3.34
CA ILE A 38 -7.85 -17.76 2.92
C ILE A 38 -8.90 -16.98 2.15
N LYS A 39 -9.62 -17.63 1.23
CA LYS A 39 -10.70 -17.01 0.46
C LYS A 39 -11.81 -16.49 1.37
N GLU A 40 -12.18 -17.28 2.38
CA GLU A 40 -13.21 -16.89 3.34
C GLU A 40 -12.77 -15.73 4.23
N PHE A 41 -11.57 -15.81 4.81
CA PHE A 41 -10.97 -14.72 5.58
C PHE A 41 -10.93 -13.42 4.76
N THR A 42 -10.44 -13.53 3.53
CA THR A 42 -10.36 -12.38 2.62
C THR A 42 -11.74 -11.81 2.37
N ASN A 43 -12.71 -12.64 1.97
CA ASN A 43 -14.05 -12.15 1.68
C ASN A 43 -14.77 -11.53 2.89
N LEU A 44 -14.51 -12.01 4.11
CA LEU A 44 -15.09 -11.45 5.33
C LEU A 44 -14.51 -10.08 5.68
N PHE A 45 -13.18 -9.95 5.69
CA PHE A 45 -12.51 -8.79 6.29
C PHE A 45 -11.98 -7.77 5.31
N LEU A 46 -11.98 -8.02 3.99
CA LEU A 46 -11.35 -7.14 3.01
C LEU A 46 -11.88 -5.69 3.02
N ASP A 47 -13.14 -5.49 3.43
CA ASP A 47 -13.73 -4.15 3.54
C ASP A 47 -13.29 -3.41 4.83
N ASP A 48 -12.73 -4.12 5.82
CA ASP A 48 -12.12 -3.53 7.02
C ASP A 48 -10.60 -3.49 6.86
N LEU A 49 -10.12 -2.40 6.25
CA LEU A 49 -8.71 -2.18 6.00
C LEU A 49 -7.85 -2.26 7.27
N ASN A 50 -8.41 -1.92 8.44
CA ASN A 50 -7.66 -1.96 9.70
C ASN A 50 -7.19 -3.37 10.05
N VAL A 51 -7.96 -4.42 9.67
CA VAL A 51 -7.53 -5.81 9.90
C VAL A 51 -6.19 -6.05 9.21
N TYR A 52 -6.08 -5.71 7.92
CA TYR A 52 -4.87 -5.95 7.14
C TYR A 52 -3.73 -5.00 7.50
N GLU A 53 -4.03 -3.73 7.82
CA GLU A 53 -3.00 -2.78 8.25
C GLU A 53 -2.37 -3.19 9.57
N ASN A 54 -3.17 -3.61 10.56
CA ASN A 54 -2.66 -4.13 11.83
C ASN A 54 -1.86 -5.43 11.63
N LEU A 55 -2.35 -6.36 10.81
CA LEU A 55 -1.62 -7.59 10.49
C LEU A 55 -0.27 -7.30 9.81
N LEU A 56 -0.25 -6.34 8.89
CA LEU A 56 0.95 -5.92 8.20
C LEU A 56 1.93 -5.22 9.15
N GLU A 57 1.44 -4.41 10.09
CA GLU A 57 2.25 -3.79 11.14
C GLU A 57 2.88 -4.84 12.05
N ALA A 58 2.08 -5.79 12.55
CA ALA A 58 2.57 -6.89 13.37
C ALA A 58 3.62 -7.74 12.64
N PHE A 59 3.41 -8.01 11.35
CA PHE A 59 4.37 -8.68 10.49
C PHE A 59 5.68 -7.89 10.35
N ARG A 60 5.59 -6.58 10.06
CA ARG A 60 6.77 -5.70 9.88
C ARG A 60 7.58 -5.54 11.15
N HIS A 61 6.93 -5.51 12.31
CA HIS A 61 7.58 -5.47 13.62
C HIS A 61 8.01 -6.85 14.13
N ASP A 62 7.86 -7.90 13.32
CA ASP A 62 8.25 -9.28 13.65
C ASP A 62 7.62 -9.78 14.96
N MET A 63 6.39 -9.34 15.25
CA MET A 63 5.64 -9.75 16.45
C MET A 63 5.38 -11.26 16.43
N GLU A 64 5.51 -11.90 17.59
CA GLU A 64 5.25 -13.33 17.73
C GLU A 64 3.76 -13.66 17.69
N SER A 65 2.91 -12.76 18.17
CA SER A 65 1.45 -12.92 18.11
C SER A 65 0.72 -11.59 18.25
N MET A 66 -0.51 -11.54 17.75
CA MET A 66 -1.43 -10.42 17.92
C MET A 66 -2.88 -10.94 17.94
N GLU A 67 -3.74 -10.26 18.67
CA GLU A 67 -5.18 -10.47 18.67
C GLU A 67 -5.86 -9.22 18.14
N LEU A 68 -6.83 -9.42 17.25
CA LEU A 68 -7.65 -8.38 16.64
C LEU A 68 -9.12 -8.78 16.76
N TYR A 69 -10.00 -7.78 16.73
CA TYR A 69 -11.43 -7.99 16.73
C TYR A 69 -12.07 -7.16 15.62
N SER A 70 -12.85 -7.80 14.75
CA SER A 70 -13.58 -7.13 13.68
C SER A 70 -14.84 -7.93 13.30
N LEU A 71 -15.92 -7.24 12.95
CA LEU A 71 -17.21 -7.85 12.54
C LEU A 71 -17.73 -8.93 13.51
N ASP A 72 -17.57 -8.68 14.81
CA ASP A 72 -17.90 -9.63 15.88
C ASP A 72 -17.12 -10.96 15.86
N VAL A 73 -15.94 -10.96 15.24
CA VAL A 73 -15.05 -12.12 15.11
C VAL A 73 -13.66 -11.81 15.69
N ASP A 74 -13.19 -12.72 16.55
CA ASP A 74 -11.81 -12.73 17.01
C ASP A 74 -10.88 -13.27 15.91
N ILE A 75 -9.80 -12.54 15.65
CA ILE A 75 -8.77 -12.87 14.68
C ILE A 75 -7.43 -12.94 15.42
N PHE A 76 -6.76 -14.08 15.29
CA PHE A 76 -5.48 -14.32 15.94
C PHE A 76 -4.37 -14.48 14.90
N TYR A 77 -3.34 -13.65 15.02
CA TYR A 77 -2.10 -13.80 14.27
C TYR A 77 -1.03 -14.46 15.13
N ARG A 78 -0.28 -15.41 14.57
CA ARG A 78 0.87 -16.04 15.21
C ARG A 78 2.00 -16.26 14.21
N LYS A 79 3.23 -16.11 14.69
CA LYS A 79 4.46 -16.48 13.99
C LYS A 79 5.03 -17.72 14.65
N GLY A 80 5.44 -18.71 13.86
CA GLY A 80 6.01 -19.94 14.39
C GLY A 80 6.54 -20.87 13.31
N ALA A 81 7.65 -21.54 13.57
CA ALA A 81 8.26 -22.52 12.65
C ALA A 81 8.50 -21.99 11.21
N GLY A 82 8.78 -20.70 11.05
CA GLY A 82 8.98 -20.05 9.73
C GLY A 82 7.69 -19.71 8.97
N LEU A 83 6.53 -19.95 9.58
CA LEU A 83 5.21 -19.64 9.06
C LEU A 83 4.55 -18.50 9.84
N HIS A 84 3.62 -17.85 9.17
CA HIS A 84 2.72 -16.85 9.72
C HIS A 84 1.29 -17.37 9.56
N SER A 85 0.59 -17.55 10.67
CA SER A 85 -0.76 -18.09 10.69
C SER A 85 -1.80 -17.08 11.13
N ILE A 86 -3.01 -17.26 10.60
CA ILE A 86 -4.21 -16.51 10.96
C ILE A 86 -5.28 -17.52 11.34
N SER A 87 -5.83 -17.36 12.55
CA SER A 87 -6.93 -18.18 13.06
C SER A 87 -8.17 -17.30 13.32
N PHE A 88 -9.35 -17.75 12.88
CA PHE A 88 -10.63 -17.06 13.05
C PHE A 88 -11.77 -18.08 12.94
N LEU A 89 -12.86 -17.91 13.69
CA LEU A 89 -14.04 -18.81 13.62
C LEU A 89 -13.70 -20.32 13.68
N GLY A 90 -12.67 -20.71 14.44
CA GLY A 90 -12.19 -22.10 14.53
C GLY A 90 -11.50 -22.64 13.28
N LYS A 91 -11.19 -21.78 12.31
CA LYS A 91 -10.43 -22.06 11.08
C LYS A 91 -9.04 -21.45 11.19
N GLU A 92 -8.10 -21.99 10.43
CA GLU A 92 -6.73 -21.49 10.38
C GLU A 92 -6.13 -21.68 9.00
N PHE A 93 -5.29 -20.74 8.58
CA PHE A 93 -4.35 -20.93 7.49
C PHE A 93 -2.98 -20.41 7.90
N ALA A 94 -1.93 -20.94 7.26
CA ALA A 94 -0.57 -20.50 7.47
C ALA A 94 0.14 -20.32 6.12
N LEU A 95 0.92 -19.25 6.00
CA LEU A 95 1.73 -18.94 4.82
C LEU A 95 3.19 -18.75 5.25
N ASP A 96 4.12 -19.03 4.34
CA ASP A 96 5.50 -18.63 4.57
C ASP A 96 5.65 -17.10 4.61
N ARG A 97 6.80 -16.63 5.14
CA ARG A 97 7.06 -15.21 5.35
C ARG A 97 6.84 -14.34 4.11
N ALA A 98 7.29 -14.76 2.93
CA ALA A 98 7.23 -13.89 1.76
C ALA A 98 5.83 -13.90 1.16
N LEU A 99 5.18 -15.07 1.08
CA LEU A 99 3.82 -15.16 0.57
C LEU A 99 2.83 -14.46 1.50
N PHE A 100 3.04 -14.53 2.82
CA PHE A 100 2.26 -13.77 3.79
C PHE A 100 2.43 -12.26 3.61
N ALA A 101 3.66 -11.79 3.36
CA ALA A 101 3.94 -10.39 3.08
C ALA A 101 3.22 -9.90 1.81
N ASP A 102 3.34 -10.66 0.71
CA ASP A 102 2.71 -10.31 -0.56
C ASP A 102 1.17 -10.37 -0.47
N TYR A 103 0.63 -11.29 0.32
CA TYR A 103 -0.81 -11.40 0.59
C TYR A 103 -1.33 -10.16 1.31
N LEU A 104 -0.72 -9.79 2.45
CA LEU A 104 -1.13 -8.61 3.21
C LEU A 104 -0.93 -7.32 2.40
N ALA A 105 0.21 -7.18 1.72
CA ALA A 105 0.48 -6.04 0.85
C ALA A 105 -0.59 -5.91 -0.24
N SER A 106 -0.96 -7.01 -0.89
CA SER A 106 -2.00 -7.01 -1.93
C SER A 106 -3.36 -6.56 -1.38
N CYS A 107 -3.78 -7.06 -0.22
CA CYS A 107 -5.05 -6.66 0.40
C CYS A 107 -5.05 -5.18 0.79
N VAL A 108 -3.98 -4.72 1.46
CA VAL A 108 -3.84 -3.30 1.86
C VAL A 108 -3.83 -2.40 0.64
N GLU A 109 -2.99 -2.69 -0.36
CA GLU A 109 -2.83 -1.87 -1.55
C GLU A 109 -4.13 -1.77 -2.36
N MET A 110 -4.83 -2.89 -2.54
CA MET A 110 -6.09 -2.94 -3.29
C MET A 110 -7.21 -2.19 -2.60
N MET A 111 -7.28 -2.22 -1.27
CA MET A 111 -8.40 -1.61 -0.52
C MET A 111 -8.10 -0.21 0.01
N ARG A 112 -6.83 0.21 0.03
CA ARG A 112 -6.43 1.56 0.44
C ARG A 112 -7.02 2.61 -0.51
N PRO A 113 -7.78 3.60 -0.01
CA PRO A 113 -8.32 4.66 -0.83
C PRO A 113 -7.21 5.53 -1.45
N LEU A 114 -7.39 5.90 -2.71
CA LEU A 114 -6.50 6.83 -3.40
C LEU A 114 -6.93 8.29 -3.15
N LEU A 115 -5.99 9.15 -2.75
CA LEU A 115 -6.22 10.60 -2.72
C LEU A 115 -6.31 11.19 -4.14
N PRO A 116 -7.24 12.13 -4.39
CA PRO A 116 -7.40 12.73 -5.70
C PRO A 116 -6.29 13.75 -6.03
N LEU A 117 -6.15 14.07 -7.31
CA LEU A 117 -5.28 15.17 -7.75
C LEU A 117 -5.71 16.49 -7.10
N GLY A 118 -4.74 17.35 -6.80
CA GLY A 118 -4.97 18.62 -6.10
C GLY A 118 -5.11 18.48 -4.59
N SER A 119 -5.11 17.26 -4.04
CA SER A 119 -5.03 17.08 -2.59
C SER A 119 -3.73 17.66 -2.05
N VAL A 120 -3.81 18.29 -0.89
CA VAL A 120 -2.67 18.84 -0.16
C VAL A 120 -2.42 17.97 1.06
N VAL A 121 -1.19 17.48 1.20
CA VAL A 121 -0.78 16.61 2.28
C VAL A 121 0.42 17.18 3.01
N GLU A 122 0.54 16.91 4.30
CA GLU A 122 1.79 17.09 5.03
C GLU A 122 2.58 15.79 5.03
N LEU A 123 3.85 15.87 4.62
CA LEU A 123 4.79 14.77 4.71
C LEU A 123 5.44 14.76 6.10
N ASP A 124 5.72 13.55 6.59
CA ASP A 124 6.35 13.35 7.89
C ASP A 124 7.78 13.94 7.90
N PRO A 125 8.05 14.96 8.74
CA PRO A 125 9.33 15.66 8.75
C PRO A 125 10.50 14.76 9.19
N ARG A 126 10.22 13.63 9.89
CA ARG A 126 11.26 12.65 10.27
C ARG A 126 11.93 12.02 9.06
N TYR A 127 11.22 11.96 7.93
CA TYR A 127 11.67 11.30 6.71
C TYR A 127 11.83 12.28 5.54
N PHE A 128 11.16 13.45 5.59
CA PHE A 128 11.25 14.45 4.53
C PHE A 128 11.28 15.87 5.10
N GLN A 129 12.49 16.46 5.15
CA GLN A 129 12.71 17.86 5.51
C GLN A 129 13.71 18.49 4.53
N PRO A 130 13.24 19.23 3.51
CA PRO A 130 14.09 19.82 2.47
C PRO A 130 14.93 20.99 3.01
N ASP A 131 14.49 21.64 4.09
CA ASP A 131 15.27 22.67 4.78
C ASP A 131 15.23 22.43 6.31
N PRO A 132 16.36 22.04 6.93
CA PRO A 132 16.46 21.83 8.37
C PRO A 132 16.20 23.10 9.20
N SER A 133 16.30 24.29 8.59
CA SER A 133 16.05 25.57 9.27
C SER A 133 14.56 25.93 9.37
N ILE A 134 13.70 25.20 8.65
CA ILE A 134 12.25 25.39 8.64
C ILE A 134 11.62 24.35 9.57
N ASP A 135 11.01 24.81 10.66
CA ASP A 135 10.36 23.98 11.69
C ASP A 135 8.92 23.57 11.31
N SER A 136 8.45 23.94 10.11
CA SER A 136 7.11 23.60 9.64
C SER A 136 7.10 22.35 8.76
N ALA A 137 6.13 21.47 8.97
CA ALA A 137 5.89 20.31 8.13
C ALA A 137 5.72 20.71 6.65
N VAL A 138 6.31 19.92 5.76
CA VAL A 138 6.32 20.21 4.33
C VAL A 138 4.98 19.83 3.74
N LYS A 139 4.34 20.81 3.09
CA LYS A 139 3.09 20.59 2.37
C LYS A 139 3.38 20.29 0.91
N VAL A 140 2.74 19.24 0.39
CA VAL A 140 2.86 18.82 -1.00
C VAL A 140 1.48 18.75 -1.64
N VAL A 141 1.34 19.33 -2.84
CA VAL A 141 0.15 19.17 -3.68
C VAL A 141 0.35 17.96 -4.58
N ILE A 142 -0.58 17.00 -4.55
CA ILE A 142 -0.55 15.82 -5.43
C ILE A 142 -0.88 16.26 -6.87
N THR A 143 0.08 16.09 -7.78
CA THR A 143 -0.06 16.47 -9.20
C THR A 143 0.01 15.27 -10.14
N ALA A 144 0.48 14.11 -9.66
CA ALA A 144 0.46 12.85 -10.39
C ALA A 144 0.24 11.65 -9.46
N ARG A 145 -0.25 10.55 -10.03
CA ARG A 145 -0.60 9.30 -9.32
C ARG A 145 -0.16 8.10 -10.16
N TYR A 146 0.08 6.96 -9.50
CA TYR A 146 0.52 5.72 -10.15
C TYR A 146 1.76 5.90 -11.04
N VAL A 147 2.77 6.60 -10.54
CA VAL A 147 3.99 6.90 -11.29
C VAL A 147 4.92 5.69 -11.27
N ALA A 148 5.04 4.97 -12.39
CA ALA A 148 5.99 3.88 -12.57
C ALA A 148 7.27 4.37 -13.26
N PRO A 149 8.39 4.56 -12.54
CA PRO A 149 9.63 5.02 -13.14
C PRO A 149 10.29 3.89 -13.94
N LYS A 150 10.98 4.24 -15.02
CA LYS A 150 11.71 3.24 -15.83
C LYS A 150 12.77 2.52 -14.98
N GLY A 151 12.83 1.20 -15.13
CA GLY A 151 13.81 0.35 -14.44
C GLY A 151 13.39 -0.13 -13.05
N TYR A 152 12.21 0.27 -12.55
CA TYR A 152 11.62 -0.28 -11.33
C TYR A 152 10.55 -1.32 -11.66
N ARG A 153 10.35 -2.27 -10.74
CA ARG A 153 9.24 -3.24 -10.79
C ARG A 153 8.07 -2.84 -9.88
N SER A 154 8.06 -1.58 -9.50
CA SER A 154 7.08 -0.94 -8.62
C SER A 154 6.69 0.43 -9.13
N TYR A 155 5.70 1.03 -8.48
CA TYR A 155 5.25 2.38 -8.78
C TYR A 155 5.12 3.21 -7.50
N PHE A 156 5.20 4.53 -7.63
CA PHE A 156 4.87 5.47 -6.57
C PHE A 156 3.37 5.80 -6.64
N PRO A 157 2.62 5.64 -5.53
CA PRO A 157 1.21 6.03 -5.49
C PRO A 157 1.00 7.51 -5.80
N TYR A 158 1.90 8.37 -5.34
CA TYR A 158 1.79 9.82 -5.48
C TYR A 158 3.09 10.46 -5.98
N ALA A 159 2.92 11.52 -6.75
CA ALA A 159 3.95 12.51 -7.01
C ALA A 159 3.34 13.92 -6.94
N GLY A 160 4.14 14.88 -6.50
CA GLY A 160 3.65 16.22 -6.21
C GLY A 160 4.72 17.29 -6.16
N VAL A 161 4.28 18.52 -5.89
CA VAL A 161 5.13 19.70 -5.78
C VAL A 161 4.92 20.39 -4.44
N ILE A 162 5.94 21.09 -3.95
CA ILE A 162 5.87 21.80 -2.67
C ILE A 162 4.85 22.94 -2.76
N TYR A 163 3.94 22.99 -1.79
CA TYR A 163 3.01 24.12 -1.62
C TYR A 163 3.67 25.24 -0.79
N PRO A 164 3.48 26.54 -1.13
CA PRO A 164 2.73 27.09 -2.27
C PRO A 164 3.60 27.32 -3.51
N LEU A 165 4.83 26.81 -3.52
CA LEU A 165 5.87 27.12 -4.50
C LEU A 165 5.56 26.60 -5.91
N GLY A 166 4.94 25.43 -6.02
CA GLY A 166 4.69 24.77 -7.30
C GLY A 166 5.97 24.18 -7.91
N GLU A 167 5.97 24.01 -9.23
CA GLU A 167 7.13 23.51 -9.98
C GLU A 167 8.09 24.66 -10.29
N ILE A 168 9.12 24.85 -9.45
CA ILE A 168 10.16 25.88 -9.68
C ILE A 168 11.21 25.37 -10.68
N LYS A 169 11.47 24.06 -10.72
CA LYS A 169 12.41 23.41 -11.64
C LYS A 169 11.83 22.07 -12.11
N LYS A 170 12.20 21.62 -13.32
CA LYS A 170 11.78 20.32 -13.89
C LYS A 170 12.01 19.10 -13.00
N GLU A 171 12.92 19.20 -12.02
CA GLU A 171 13.26 18.10 -11.11
C GLU A 171 12.66 18.27 -9.69
N SER A 172 11.79 19.26 -9.46
CA SER A 172 11.20 19.49 -8.13
C SER A 172 10.00 18.60 -7.81
N ILE A 173 9.85 17.47 -8.50
CA ILE A 173 8.75 16.52 -8.29
C ILE A 173 9.12 15.56 -7.16
N ILE A 174 8.36 15.62 -6.07
CA ILE A 174 8.49 14.72 -4.93
C ILE A 174 7.64 13.49 -5.18
N HIS A 175 8.27 12.31 -5.20
CA HIS A 175 7.59 11.03 -5.26
C HIS A 175 7.42 10.48 -3.85
N PHE A 176 6.23 10.01 -3.50
CA PHE A 176 5.94 9.54 -2.14
C PHE A 176 4.83 8.49 -2.07
N THR A 177 4.77 7.82 -0.92
CA THR A 177 3.82 6.77 -0.59
C THR A 177 2.92 7.21 0.56
N ARG A 178 1.82 6.48 0.79
CA ARG A 178 0.87 6.81 1.88
C ARG A 178 1.52 6.85 3.28
N PRO A 179 2.46 5.94 3.64
CA PRO A 179 3.14 6.00 4.94
C PRO A 179 3.94 7.29 5.19
N LEU A 180 4.39 7.97 4.14
CA LEU A 180 5.09 9.25 4.28
C LEU A 180 4.13 10.42 4.56
N THR A 181 2.82 10.24 4.30
CA THR A 181 1.80 11.25 4.54
C THR A 181 1.36 11.23 6.00
N GLN A 182 1.77 12.25 6.75
CA GLN A 182 1.36 12.45 8.14
C GLN A 182 -0.11 12.88 8.24
N SER A 183 -0.54 13.82 7.39
CA SER A 183 -1.89 14.36 7.43
C SER A 183 -2.38 14.77 6.03
N VAL A 184 -3.69 14.73 5.82
CA VAL A 184 -4.34 15.30 4.63
C VAL A 184 -4.92 16.65 5.03
N ILE A 185 -4.35 17.72 4.50
CA ILE A 185 -4.75 19.10 4.80
C ILE A 185 -5.96 19.51 3.97
N HIS A 186 -5.97 19.07 2.71
CA HIS A 186 -7.08 19.30 1.81
C HIS A 186 -7.23 18.11 0.89
N GLU A 187 -8.44 17.57 0.77
CA GLU A 187 -8.74 16.58 -0.26
C GLU A 187 -9.09 17.31 -1.56
N GLY A 188 -8.48 16.89 -2.66
CA GLY A 188 -8.77 17.40 -3.99
C GLY A 188 -10.17 17.03 -4.49
N TYR A 189 -10.47 17.40 -5.73
CA TYR A 189 -11.79 17.17 -6.30
C TYR A 189 -12.04 15.68 -6.56
N ARG A 190 -13.18 15.16 -6.10
CA ARG A 190 -13.59 13.77 -6.27
C ARG A 190 -15.01 13.69 -6.83
N ASP A 191 -15.16 12.97 -7.92
CA ASP A 191 -16.44 12.63 -8.53
C ASP A 191 -16.47 11.14 -8.97
N GLU A 192 -17.47 10.76 -9.75
CA GLU A 192 -17.60 9.40 -10.28
C GLU A 192 -16.48 9.04 -11.27
N MET A 193 -15.95 10.02 -12.01
CA MET A 193 -14.84 9.82 -12.94
C MET A 193 -13.56 9.48 -12.17
N GLU A 194 -13.33 10.17 -11.05
CA GLU A 194 -12.21 9.92 -10.15
C GLU A 194 -12.27 8.52 -9.52
N THR A 195 -13.46 8.11 -9.13
CA THR A 195 -13.75 6.78 -8.58
C THR A 195 -13.53 5.68 -9.63
N SER A 196 -13.91 5.94 -10.88
CA SER A 196 -13.67 5.03 -12.01
C SER A 196 -12.19 4.95 -12.39
N PHE A 197 -11.47 6.06 -12.32
CA PHE A 197 -10.03 6.13 -12.54
C PHE A 197 -9.27 5.25 -11.54
N GLU A 198 -9.64 5.28 -10.25
CA GLU A 198 -9.00 4.43 -9.24
C GLU A 198 -9.12 2.93 -9.59
N LEU A 199 -10.31 2.45 -9.97
CA LEU A 199 -10.50 1.06 -10.40
C LEU A 199 -9.64 0.71 -11.61
N LEU A 200 -9.66 1.56 -12.64
CA LEU A 200 -8.93 1.34 -13.87
C LEU A 200 -7.43 1.20 -13.57
N MET A 201 -6.87 2.11 -12.78
CA MET A 201 -5.45 2.10 -12.47
C MET A 201 -5.04 0.94 -11.57
N LYS A 202 -5.85 0.56 -10.58
CA LYS A 202 -5.56 -0.63 -9.76
C LYS A 202 -5.58 -1.90 -10.61
N LYS A 203 -6.55 -2.03 -11.52
CA LYS A 203 -6.57 -3.14 -12.48
C LYS A 203 -5.30 -3.14 -13.35
N GLU A 204 -5.01 -2.04 -14.02
CA GLU A 204 -3.88 -1.97 -14.96
C GLU A 204 -2.53 -2.19 -14.26
N MET A 205 -2.30 -1.53 -13.13
CA MET A 205 -0.99 -1.52 -12.47
C MET A 205 -0.76 -2.77 -11.64
N ILE A 206 -1.75 -3.19 -10.84
CA ILE A 206 -1.58 -4.24 -9.83
C ILE A 206 -1.94 -5.61 -10.40
N ILE A 207 -3.04 -5.70 -11.16
CA ILE A 207 -3.52 -6.98 -11.71
C ILE A 207 -2.77 -7.28 -13.00
N ASP A 208 -2.94 -6.44 -14.03
CA ASP A 208 -2.52 -6.76 -15.39
C ASP A 208 -0.99 -6.68 -15.56
N LYS A 209 -0.33 -5.73 -14.89
CA LYS A 209 1.15 -5.58 -14.92
C LYS A 209 1.86 -6.25 -13.74
N GLY A 210 1.14 -6.70 -12.72
CA GLY A 210 1.72 -7.31 -11.53
C GLY A 210 2.66 -6.39 -10.73
N LEU A 211 2.50 -5.07 -10.85
CA LEU A 211 3.30 -4.11 -10.08
C LEU A 211 2.75 -3.98 -8.66
N LYS A 212 3.61 -3.55 -7.75
CA LYS A 212 3.25 -3.18 -6.38
C LYS A 212 3.71 -1.77 -6.08
N SER A 213 3.04 -1.10 -5.14
CA SER A 213 3.53 0.16 -4.57
C SER A 213 4.96 -0.06 -4.07
N ILE A 214 5.83 0.92 -4.30
CA ILE A 214 7.24 0.81 -3.95
C ILE A 214 7.46 0.51 -2.46
N GLU A 215 6.54 0.92 -1.57
CA GLU A 215 6.57 0.60 -0.14
C GLU A 215 6.48 -0.91 0.17
N PHE A 216 6.07 -1.73 -0.80
CA PHE A 216 5.97 -3.19 -0.72
C PHE A 216 7.04 -3.89 -1.56
N SER A 217 8.00 -3.15 -2.11
CA SER A 217 9.11 -3.67 -2.92
C SER A 217 10.44 -3.40 -2.21
N PRO A 218 10.92 -4.32 -1.35
CA PRO A 218 12.20 -4.15 -0.66
C PRO A 218 13.38 -3.94 -1.61
N GLU A 219 13.38 -4.61 -2.76
CA GLU A 219 14.42 -4.51 -3.77
C GLU A 219 14.48 -3.11 -4.39
N ASP A 220 13.32 -2.56 -4.75
CA ASP A 220 13.24 -1.22 -5.35
C ASP A 220 13.50 -0.12 -4.31
N MET A 221 13.07 -0.31 -3.07
CA MET A 221 13.39 0.60 -1.96
C MET A 221 14.89 0.64 -1.67
N ALA A 222 15.57 -0.52 -1.63
CA ALA A 222 17.01 -0.57 -1.47
C ALA A 222 17.75 0.13 -2.61
N GLN A 223 17.30 -0.04 -3.86
CA GLN A 223 17.84 0.69 -5.01
C GLN A 223 17.62 2.20 -4.90
N LEU A 224 16.45 2.63 -4.43
CA LEU A 224 16.13 4.04 -4.22
C LEU A 224 17.05 4.65 -3.16
N GLU A 225 17.21 4.00 -2.01
CA GLU A 225 18.09 4.43 -0.92
C GLU A 225 19.54 4.57 -1.39
N GLN A 226 20.03 3.62 -2.19
CA GLN A 226 21.37 3.67 -2.74
C GLN A 226 21.56 4.86 -3.68
N LYS A 227 20.59 5.12 -4.57
CA LYS A 227 20.62 6.29 -5.48
C LYS A 227 20.61 7.61 -4.72
N VAL A 228 19.81 7.72 -3.67
CA VAL A 228 19.77 8.92 -2.81
C VAL A 228 21.12 9.13 -2.13
N LYS A 229 21.73 8.08 -1.57
CA LYS A 229 23.08 8.18 -0.96
C LYS A 229 24.13 8.67 -1.95
N THR A 230 24.17 8.10 -3.16
CA THR A 230 25.14 8.50 -4.19
C THR A 230 24.95 9.95 -4.66
N LYS A 231 23.70 10.44 -4.80
CA LYS A 231 23.44 11.84 -5.15
C LYS A 231 23.89 12.82 -4.06
N VAL A 232 23.62 12.49 -2.80
CA VAL A 232 24.06 13.30 -1.65
C VAL A 232 25.59 13.35 -1.59
N GLU A 233 26.27 12.22 -1.81
CA GLU A 233 27.74 12.16 -1.87
C GLU A 233 28.33 12.92 -3.05
N ALA A 234 27.59 13.06 -4.16
CA ALA A 234 27.98 13.84 -5.33
C ALA A 234 27.69 15.34 -5.21
N GLY A 235 27.03 15.79 -4.14
CA GLY A 235 26.66 17.19 -3.94
C GLY A 235 25.50 17.68 -4.83
N GLU A 236 24.72 16.76 -5.38
CA GLU A 236 23.51 17.06 -6.16
C GLU A 236 22.29 17.07 -5.22
N HIS A 237 21.67 18.25 -5.04
CA HIS A 237 20.40 18.44 -4.32
C HIS A 237 19.22 18.53 -5.29
#